data_AF-A0A821WFL3-F1
#
_entry.id   AF-A0A821WFL3-F1
#
_cell.length_a   1.000
_cell.length_b   1.000
_cell.length_c   1.000
_cell.angle_alpha   90.00
_cell.angle_beta   90.00
_cell.angle_gamma   90.00
#
_symmetry.space_group_name_H-M   'P 1'
#
loop_
_entity.id
_entity.type
_entity.pdbx_description
1 polymer ?
#
loop_
_entity_poly.entity_id
_entity_poly.type
_entity_poly.pdbx_seq_one_letter_code
_entity_poly.pdbx_strand_id
1 'polypeptide(L)'
;MPNLRVLFYLLLIGFAFPIELPRISCYRTISLPIINTFIEQETTISNYKSSLRFKGRTNQVTQSLFNQANYYWVGVISIGTPGKTFIIDFDTGSTDLWVPSIQCLSTCGNKAKYNSSSSKTSQANGALLEITYG
;
A
#
# COMPACT_ATOMS: atom_id res chain seq x y z
N MET A 1 -74.98 -14.46 4.76
CA MET A 1 -75.32 -13.82 3.46
C MET A 1 -75.88 -12.44 3.76
N PRO A 2 -75.66 -11.36 2.97
CA PRO A 2 -74.81 -11.13 1.77
C PRO A 2 -73.71 -10.05 2.00
N ASN A 3 -72.46 -10.22 1.52
CA ASN A 3 -71.87 -9.85 0.21
C ASN A 3 -71.69 -8.34 -0.09
N LEU A 4 -70.49 -7.80 0.13
CA LEU A 4 -69.84 -6.91 -0.85
C LEU A 4 -68.31 -6.93 -0.65
N ARG A 5 -67.61 -7.55 -1.61
CA ARG A 5 -66.15 -7.60 -1.72
C ARG A 5 -65.65 -6.30 -2.36
N VAL A 6 -64.79 -5.55 -1.68
CA VAL A 6 -63.92 -4.54 -2.33
C VAL A 6 -62.50 -4.74 -1.81
N LEU A 7 -61.70 -5.46 -2.59
CA LEU A 7 -60.27 -5.60 -2.41
C LEU A 7 -59.62 -4.22 -2.64
N PHE A 8 -59.14 -3.57 -1.58
CA PHE A 8 -58.20 -2.46 -1.73
C PHE A 8 -56.83 -3.04 -2.09
N TYR A 9 -56.53 -3.10 -3.39
CA TYR A 9 -55.16 -3.22 -3.85
C TYR A 9 -54.42 -1.95 -3.44
N LEU A 10 -53.65 -2.02 -2.35
CA LEU A 10 -52.63 -1.02 -2.04
C LEU A 10 -51.60 -1.10 -3.16
N LEU A 11 -51.71 -0.17 -4.09
CA LEU A 11 -50.77 0.07 -5.15
C LEU A 11 -49.49 0.60 -4.50
N LEU A 12 -48.58 -0.31 -4.15
CA LEU A 12 -47.19 0.02 -3.84
C LEU A 12 -46.59 0.59 -5.12
N ILE A 13 -46.67 1.91 -5.29
CA ILE A 13 -45.88 2.62 -6.28
C ILE A 13 -44.44 2.49 -5.80
N GLY A 14 -43.75 1.49 -6.32
CA GLY A 14 -42.31 1.31 -6.14
C GLY A 14 -41.58 2.46 -6.81
N PHE A 15 -41.46 3.58 -6.11
CA PHE A 15 -40.36 4.51 -6.38
C PHE A 15 -39.09 3.85 -5.86
N ALA A 16 -38.50 3.01 -6.71
CA ALA A 16 -37.10 2.66 -6.58
C ALA A 16 -36.29 3.94 -6.85
N PHE A 17 -36.11 4.75 -5.81
CA PHE A 17 -35.04 5.74 -5.84
C PHE A 17 -33.74 4.94 -5.95
N PRO A 18 -32.93 5.14 -7.00
CA PRO A 18 -31.60 4.56 -7.02
C PRO A 18 -30.86 5.16 -5.83
N ILE A 19 -30.68 4.37 -4.78
CA ILE A 19 -29.77 4.70 -3.69
C ILE A 19 -28.37 4.52 -4.29
N GLU A 20 -27.84 5.58 -4.89
CA GLU A 20 -26.41 5.67 -5.15
C GLU A 20 -25.72 5.75 -3.79
N LEU A 21 -25.20 4.61 -3.34
CA LEU A 21 -24.33 4.57 -2.17
C LEU A 21 -23.15 5.52 -2.44
N PRO A 22 -22.90 6.53 -1.58
CA PRO A 22 -21.73 7.38 -1.75
C PRO A 22 -20.50 6.47 -1.74
N ARG A 23 -19.73 6.49 -2.83
CA ARG A 23 -18.46 5.76 -2.90
C ARG A 23 -17.49 6.38 -1.91
N ILE A 24 -17.50 5.90 -0.67
CA ILE A 24 -16.41 6.16 0.27
C ILE A 24 -15.21 5.43 -0.30
N SER A 25 -14.29 6.21 -0.89
CA SER A 25 -13.03 5.69 -1.37
C SER A 25 -12.21 5.21 -0.16
N CYS A 26 -12.23 3.90 0.07
CA CYS A 26 -11.38 3.24 1.07
C CYS A 26 -9.93 3.08 0.59
N TYR A 27 -9.63 3.42 -0.67
CA TYR A 27 -8.30 3.27 -1.21
C TYR A 27 -7.47 4.54 -0.97
N ARG A 28 -6.25 4.35 -0.47
CA ARG A 28 -5.25 5.41 -0.45
C ARG A 28 -4.59 5.46 -1.82
N THR A 29 -4.54 6.64 -2.41
CA THR A 29 -3.81 6.81 -3.68
C THR A 29 -2.35 7.08 -3.35
N ILE A 30 -1.46 6.23 -3.84
CA ILE A 30 -0.02 6.51 -3.80
C ILE A 30 0.34 7.19 -5.11
N SER A 31 0.78 8.44 -5.03
CA SER A 31 1.32 9.19 -6.17
C SER A 31 2.84 9.13 -6.11
N LEU A 32 3.42 8.59 -7.18
CA LEU A 32 4.85 8.33 -7.30
C LEU A 32 5.44 9.33 -8.31
N PRO A 33 5.76 10.59 -7.91
CA PRO A 33 6.50 11.48 -8.77
C PRO A 33 7.85 10.85 -9.07
N ILE A 34 8.03 10.50 -10.34
CA ILE A 34 9.30 10.00 -10.84
C ILE A 34 10.26 11.17 -10.92
N ILE A 35 11.34 11.10 -10.15
CA ILE A 35 12.45 12.03 -10.29
C ILE A 35 13.46 11.31 -11.17
N ASN A 36 13.68 11.82 -12.39
CA ASN A 36 14.67 11.27 -13.29
C ASN A 36 16.09 11.68 -12.86
N THR A 37 16.50 11.19 -11.70
CA THR A 37 17.87 11.24 -11.22
C THR A 37 18.42 9.83 -11.37
N PHE A 38 19.40 9.69 -12.25
CA PHE A 38 20.13 8.45 -12.42
C PHE A 38 21.04 8.24 -11.22
N ILE A 39 20.91 7.09 -10.57
CA ILE A 39 21.75 6.71 -9.43
C ILE A 39 22.40 5.37 -9.72
N GLU A 40 23.73 5.35 -9.75
CA GLU A 40 24.52 4.13 -9.98
C GLU A 40 24.67 3.27 -8.72
N GLN A 41 24.71 3.90 -7.53
CA GLN A 41 24.95 3.20 -6.27
C GLN A 41 23.82 3.41 -5.27
N GLU A 42 23.34 2.29 -4.72
CA GLU A 42 22.30 2.24 -3.67
C GLU A 42 22.69 3.05 -2.40
N THR A 43 24.00 3.20 -2.14
CA THR A 43 24.54 4.04 -1.05
C THR A 43 24.16 5.51 -1.19
N THR A 44 24.16 6.04 -2.42
CA THR A 44 23.72 7.42 -2.69
C THR A 44 22.24 7.60 -2.36
N ILE A 45 21.42 6.57 -2.60
CA ILE A 45 19.98 6.55 -2.30
C ILE A 45 19.74 6.54 -0.79
N SER A 46 20.58 5.84 -0.01
CA SER A 46 20.43 5.72 1.44
C SER A 46 20.52 7.06 2.19
N ASN A 47 21.14 8.07 1.58
CA ASN A 47 21.22 9.43 2.12
C ASN A 47 19.89 10.21 1.97
N TYR A 48 19.00 9.77 1.08
CA TYR A 48 17.68 10.37 0.94
C TYR A 48 16.77 9.87 2.07
N LYS A 49 16.12 10.81 2.75
CA LYS A 49 15.11 10.46 3.77
C LYS A 49 13.81 10.02 3.09
N SER A 50 13.08 9.10 3.74
CA SER A 50 11.76 8.71 3.27
C SER A 50 10.87 9.95 3.12
N SER A 51 10.33 10.13 1.91
CA SER A 51 9.52 11.31 1.58
C SER A 51 8.01 11.07 1.74
N LEU A 52 7.61 9.89 2.22
CA LEU A 52 6.21 9.51 2.47
C LEU A 52 5.50 10.58 3.29
N ARG A 53 4.77 11.45 2.58
CA ARG A 53 4.00 12.55 3.14
C ARG A 53 2.53 12.24 2.97
N PHE A 54 1.86 11.95 4.07
CA PHE A 54 0.42 11.79 4.10
C PHE A 54 -0.24 13.17 4.04
N LYS A 55 -0.91 13.48 2.93
CA LYS A 55 -1.81 14.64 2.85
C LYS A 55 -3.19 14.19 3.32
N GLY A 56 -3.46 14.37 4.62
CA GLY A 56 -4.71 13.94 5.27
C GLY A 56 -6.01 14.48 4.64
N ARG A 57 -5.92 15.52 3.82
CA ARG A 57 -7.06 16.08 3.07
C ARG A 57 -7.42 15.35 1.77
N THR A 58 -6.48 14.63 1.14
CA THR A 58 -6.68 14.04 -0.20
C THR A 58 -6.54 12.52 -0.23
N ASN A 59 -6.40 11.86 0.92
CA ASN A 59 -6.07 10.42 1.02
C ASN A 59 -4.91 10.01 0.10
N GLN A 60 -3.97 10.95 -0.11
CA GLN A 60 -2.87 10.80 -1.05
C GLN A 60 -1.55 10.72 -0.29
N VAL A 61 -0.72 9.79 -0.72
CA VAL A 61 0.66 9.65 -0.26
C VAL A 61 1.57 9.97 -1.43
N THR A 62 2.57 10.82 -1.21
CA THR A 62 3.57 11.12 -2.24
C THR A 62 4.90 10.45 -1.88
N GLN A 63 5.53 9.81 -2.86
CA GLN A 63 6.87 9.22 -2.71
C GLN A 63 7.72 9.46 -3.96
N SER A 64 8.88 10.08 -3.78
CA SER A 64 9.87 10.21 -4.86
C SER A 64 10.46 8.85 -5.23
N LEU A 65 10.53 8.58 -6.55
CA LEU A 65 11.23 7.44 -7.11
C LEU A 65 12.49 7.88 -7.84
N PHE A 66 13.51 7.04 -7.81
CA PHE A 66 14.80 7.23 -8.44
C PHE A 66 15.05 6.10 -9.44
N ASN A 67 15.71 6.45 -10.55
CA ASN A 67 16.14 5.47 -11.52
C ASN A 67 17.45 4.82 -11.03
N GLN A 68 17.40 3.54 -10.66
CA GLN A 68 18.58 2.79 -10.28
C GLN A 68 19.12 2.02 -11.49
N ALA A 69 20.22 2.53 -12.06
CA ALA A 69 20.97 1.91 -13.14
C ALA A 69 20.14 1.49 -14.38
N ASN A 70 19.00 2.15 -14.65
CA ASN A 70 18.03 1.81 -15.71
C ASN A 70 17.40 0.41 -15.58
N TYR A 71 17.52 -0.24 -14.42
CA TYR A 71 16.89 -1.53 -14.17
C TYR A 71 15.60 -1.39 -13.37
N TYR A 72 15.60 -0.57 -12.32
CA TYR A 72 14.51 -0.49 -11.34
C TYR A 72 14.17 0.95 -10.96
N TRP A 73 12.92 1.17 -10.58
CA TRP A 73 12.46 2.41 -9.98
C TRP A 73 12.37 2.23 -8.47
N VAL A 74 13.30 2.85 -7.74
CA VAL A 74 13.41 2.63 -6.31
C VAL A 74 12.99 3.85 -5.49
N GLY A 75 12.41 3.61 -4.33
CA GLY A 75 12.02 4.64 -3.38
C GLY A 75 12.48 4.31 -1.96
N VAL A 76 12.64 5.34 -1.14
CA VAL A 76 13.04 5.20 0.27
C VAL A 76 11.81 5.24 1.17
N ILE A 77 11.61 4.20 1.98
CA ILE A 77 10.55 4.11 2.99
C ILE A 77 11.13 3.83 4.37
N SER A 78 10.34 4.08 5.42
CA SER A 78 10.69 3.74 6.80
C SER A 78 9.66 2.77 7.38
N ILE A 79 10.12 1.67 7.99
CA ILE A 79 9.26 0.64 8.59
C ILE A 79 9.56 0.51 10.09
N GLY A 80 8.51 0.40 10.91
CA GLY A 80 8.61 0.19 12.36
C GLY A 80 8.67 1.47 13.19
N THR A 81 8.84 1.32 14.50
CA THR A 81 8.94 2.44 15.46
C THR A 81 9.98 2.13 16.55
N PRO A 82 11.15 2.80 16.60
CA PRO A 82 11.60 3.84 15.66
C PRO A 82 11.74 3.30 14.23
N GLY A 83 11.56 4.17 13.24
CA GLY A 83 11.59 3.78 11.82
C GLY A 83 12.97 3.35 11.37
N LYS A 84 13.07 2.18 10.73
CA LYS A 84 14.25 1.72 10.00
C LYS A 84 14.05 2.01 8.51
N THR A 85 15.05 2.63 7.88
CA THR A 85 15.02 2.98 6.46
C THR A 85 15.32 1.79 5.56
N PHE A 86 14.56 1.66 4.47
CA PHE A 86 14.74 0.67 3.41
C PHE A 86 14.67 1.35 2.04
N ILE A 87 15.41 0.80 1.08
CA ILE A 87 15.29 1.12 -0.34
C ILE A 87 14.49 -0.02 -0.96
N ILE A 88 13.39 0.33 -1.63
CA ILE A 88 12.39 -0.59 -2.14
C ILE A 88 12.24 -0.40 -3.63
N ASP A 89 12.20 -1.49 -4.37
CA ASP A 89 11.77 -1.51 -5.76
C ASP A 89 10.24 -1.38 -5.83
N PHE A 90 9.75 -0.34 -6.51
CA PHE A 90 8.33 -0.09 -6.68
C PHE A 90 7.82 -0.83 -7.91
N ASP A 91 7.49 -2.10 -7.71
CA ASP A 91 6.96 -3.00 -8.73
C ASP A 91 5.43 -2.84 -8.88
N THR A 92 4.97 -2.45 -10.07
CA THR A 92 3.53 -2.37 -10.39
C THR A 92 2.92 -3.73 -10.75
N GLY A 93 3.73 -4.76 -10.92
CA GLY A 93 3.32 -6.13 -11.23
C GLY A 93 2.94 -6.97 -10.01
N SER A 94 3.09 -6.44 -8.79
CA SER A 94 2.77 -7.15 -7.54
C SER A 94 2.06 -6.27 -6.52
N THR A 95 1.48 -6.89 -5.48
CA THR A 95 0.74 -6.20 -4.41
C THR A 95 1.40 -6.29 -3.04
N ASP A 96 2.39 -7.17 -2.89
CA ASP A 96 3.01 -7.47 -1.60
C ASP A 96 4.21 -6.55 -1.33
N LEU A 97 4.30 -6.03 -0.11
CA LEU A 97 5.51 -5.40 0.39
C LEU A 97 6.29 -6.40 1.23
N TRP A 98 7.53 -6.68 0.84
CA TRP A 98 8.44 -7.53 1.60
C TRP A 98 9.79 -6.84 1.80
N VAL A 99 10.43 -7.13 2.94
CA VAL A 99 11.79 -6.69 3.26
C VAL A 99 12.57 -7.84 3.90
N PRO A 100 13.91 -7.89 3.73
CA PRO A 100 14.74 -8.90 4.39
C PRO A 100 14.59 -8.88 5.91
N SER A 101 14.37 -10.04 6.53
CA SER A 101 14.47 -10.20 7.98
C SER A 101 15.94 -10.26 8.43
N ILE A 102 16.23 -9.88 9.68
CA ILE A 102 17.54 -10.16 10.30
C ILE A 102 17.87 -11.67 10.33
N GLN A 103 16.86 -12.53 10.20
CA GLN A 103 17.03 -13.99 10.12
C GLN A 103 17.49 -14.46 8.72
N CYS A 104 17.51 -13.61 7.71
CA CYS A 104 18.04 -13.97 6.40
C CYS A 104 19.58 -13.99 6.43
N LEU A 105 20.17 -15.17 6.19
CA LEU A 105 21.60 -15.40 6.38
C LEU A 105 22.43 -15.39 5.07
N SER A 106 21.86 -15.81 3.94
CA SER A 106 22.64 -16.07 2.71
C SER A 106 22.31 -15.15 1.55
N THR A 107 21.04 -15.03 1.15
CA THR A 107 20.64 -14.36 -0.10
C THR A 107 20.37 -12.87 0.04
N CYS A 108 20.32 -12.32 1.26
CA CYS A 108 19.99 -10.91 1.48
C CYS A 108 21.19 -9.95 1.44
N GLY A 109 22.41 -10.49 1.27
CA GLY A 109 23.64 -9.70 1.15
C GLY A 109 23.78 -8.63 2.23
N ASN A 110 24.19 -7.43 1.80
CA ASN A 110 24.37 -6.24 2.64
C ASN A 110 23.12 -5.34 2.73
N LYS A 111 21.95 -5.84 2.31
CA LYS A 111 20.72 -5.03 2.33
C LYS A 111 20.29 -4.73 3.77
N ALA A 112 19.56 -3.63 3.94
CA ALA A 112 18.93 -3.29 5.21
C ALA A 112 17.98 -4.42 5.64
N LYS A 113 18.12 -4.90 6.88
CA LYS A 113 17.30 -5.97 7.44
C LYS A 113 16.36 -5.43 8.50
N TYR A 114 15.13 -5.92 8.51
CA TYR A 114 14.11 -5.62 9.51
C TYR A 114 14.30 -6.50 10.74
N ASN A 115 14.34 -5.85 11.90
CA ASN A 115 14.36 -6.49 13.21
C ASN A 115 13.04 -6.17 13.94
N SER A 116 12.12 -7.12 13.94
CA SER A 116 10.81 -6.99 14.61
C SER A 116 10.95 -6.67 16.09
N SER A 117 11.89 -7.31 16.79
CA SER A 117 12.16 -7.09 18.22
C SER A 117 12.62 -5.67 18.56
N SER A 118 13.13 -4.92 17.58
CA SER A 118 13.55 -3.52 17.77
C SER A 118 12.44 -2.49 17.54
N SER A 119 11.28 -2.92 17.02
CA SER A 119 10.17 -2.05 16.64
C SER A 119 8.98 -2.19 17.59
N LYS A 120 8.64 -1.10 18.27
CA LYS A 120 7.51 -1.01 19.22
C LYS A 120 6.12 -1.20 18.59
N THR A 121 6.02 -1.05 17.28
CA THR A 121 4.79 -1.21 16.49
C THR A 121 4.77 -2.50 15.68
N SER A 122 5.75 -3.39 15.88
CA SER A 122 5.76 -4.69 15.20
C SER A 122 4.67 -5.59 15.78
N GLN A 123 3.91 -6.25 14.92
CA GLN A 123 2.98 -7.29 15.28
C GLN A 123 3.15 -8.47 14.33
N ALA A 124 3.37 -9.67 14.87
CA ALA A 124 3.51 -10.86 14.06
C ALA A 124 2.16 -11.31 13.51
N ASN A 125 2.10 -11.56 12.19
CA ASN A 125 0.93 -12.17 11.54
C ASN A 125 0.94 -13.71 11.65
N GLY A 126 2.13 -14.32 11.77
CA GLY A 126 2.30 -15.78 11.91
C GLY A 126 2.06 -16.59 10.63
N ALA A 127 1.45 -16.01 9.60
CA ALA A 127 1.27 -16.64 8.30
C ALA A 127 2.60 -16.75 7.53
N LEU A 128 2.76 -17.86 6.80
CA LEU A 128 3.83 -18.03 5.82
C LEU A 128 3.50 -17.20 4.56
N LEU A 129 4.50 -16.48 4.06
CA LEU A 129 4.44 -15.78 2.77
C LEU A 129 5.37 -16.52 1.80
N GLU A 130 4.80 -17.03 0.72
CA GLU A 130 5.53 -17.63 -0.40
C GLU A 130 5.13 -16.88 -1.68
N ILE A 131 6.11 -16.33 -2.38
CA ILE A 131 5.91 -15.49 -3.56
C ILE A 131 6.86 -15.96 -4.67
N THR A 132 6.36 -15.98 -5.90
CA THR A 132 7.14 -16.32 -7.10
C THR A 132 7.01 -15.19 -8.10
N TYR A 133 8.14 -14.78 -8.66
CA TYR A 133 8.21 -13.84 -9.77
C TYR A 133 8.52 -14.62 -11.06
N GLY A 134 8.16 -14.04 -12.21
CA GLY A 134 8.27 -14.67 -13.54
C GLY A 134 9.69 -14.85 -14.04
#